data_AF-A0A9Q3EXE8-F1
#
_entry.id   AF-A0A9Q3EXE8-F1
#
_cell.length_a   1.000
_cell.length_b   1.000
_cell.length_c   1.000
_cell.angle_alpha   90.00
_cell.angle_beta   90.00
_cell.angle_gamma   90.00
#
_symmetry.space_group_name_H-M   'P 1'
#
loop_
_entity.id
_entity.type
_entity.pdbx_description
1 polymer ?
#
loop_
_entity_poly.entity_id
_entity_poly.type
_entity_poly.pdbx_seq_one_letter_code
_entity_poly.pdbx_strand_id
1 'polypeptide(L)'
;MGLGRTIQAIALIGTSKERLIANPHCSMPTMIICPPCLITNWKSEISKHAQAGVLQAKIYHGPTCHSLSEAGILEYDIIITSYNTITQ
;
A
#
# COMPACT_ATOMS: atom_id res chain seq x y z
N MET A 1 -7.15 0.15 -19.23
CA MET A 1 -7.03 -1.11 -20.00
C MET A 1 -7.11 -2.29 -19.04
N GLY A 2 -8.11 -3.17 -19.21
CA GLY A 2 -8.55 -4.19 -18.24
C GLY A 2 -7.75 -5.50 -18.20
N LEU A 3 -6.44 -5.45 -18.35
CA LEU A 3 -5.56 -6.64 -18.33
C LEU A 3 -5.22 -7.13 -16.91
N GLY A 4 -5.85 -6.57 -15.87
CA GLY A 4 -5.61 -6.99 -14.49
C GLY A 4 -4.23 -6.61 -13.92
N ARG A 5 -3.62 -5.52 -14.39
CA ARG A 5 -2.32 -5.06 -13.84
C ARG A 5 -2.38 -4.76 -12.33
N THR A 6 -3.50 -4.21 -11.86
CA THR A 6 -3.72 -3.94 -10.43
C THR A 6 -3.71 -5.23 -9.61
N ILE A 7 -4.45 -6.26 -10.03
CA ILE A 7 -4.48 -7.54 -9.31
C ILE A 7 -3.13 -8.27 -9.37
N GLN A 8 -2.40 -8.17 -10.48
CA GLN A 8 -1.03 -8.71 -10.59
C GLN A 8 -0.09 -8.04 -9.59
N ALA A 9 -0.16 -6.71 -9.45
CA ALA A 9 0.63 -5.98 -8.47
C ALA A 9 0.27 -6.37 -7.02
N ILE A 10 -1.03 -6.49 -6.71
CA ILE A 10 -1.49 -6.92 -5.38
C ILE A 10 -0.98 -8.33 -5.06
N ALA A 11 -1.05 -9.27 -6.01
CA ALA A 11 -0.54 -10.63 -5.84
C ALA A 11 0.98 -10.66 -5.60
N LEU A 12 1.73 -9.83 -6.31
CA LEU A 12 3.17 -9.68 -6.11
C LEU A 12 3.50 -9.17 -4.70
N ILE A 13 2.76 -8.19 -4.20
CA ILE A 13 2.96 -7.64 -2.85
C ILE A 13 2.65 -8.70 -1.79
N GLY A 14 1.54 -9.42 -1.94
CA GLY A 14 1.15 -10.50 -1.02
C GLY A 14 2.21 -11.60 -0.92
N THR A 15 2.68 -12.11 -2.06
CA THR A 15 3.73 -13.14 -2.10
C THR A 15 5.08 -12.65 -1.57
N SER A 16 5.41 -11.37 -1.78
CA SER A 16 6.64 -10.78 -1.24
C SER A 16 6.57 -10.65 0.28
N LYS A 17 5.41 -10.30 0.85
CA LYS A 17 5.20 -10.21 2.30
C LYS A 17 5.50 -11.53 3.00
N GLU A 18 5.02 -12.65 2.48
CA GLU A 18 5.31 -13.98 3.04
C GLU A 18 6.81 -14.26 3.13
N ARG A 19 7.58 -13.81 2.13
CA ARG A 19 9.04 -13.91 2.11
C ARG A 19 9.73 -12.98 3.11
N LEU A 20 9.15 -11.80 3.39
CA LEU A 20 9.66 -10.85 4.38
C LEU A 20 9.38 -11.30 5.82
N ILE A 21 8.27 -12.02 6.07
CA ILE A 21 8.00 -12.63 7.38
C ILE A 21 9.12 -13.61 7.76
N ALA A 22 9.72 -14.30 6.78
CA ALA A 22 10.87 -15.17 7.01
C ALA A 22 12.17 -14.42 7.37
N ASN A 23 12.25 -13.10 7.13
CA ASN A 23 13.40 -12.24 7.45
C ASN A 23 12.95 -10.93 8.13
N PRO A 24 12.71 -10.93 9.45
CA PRO A 24 12.11 -9.80 10.18
C PRO A 24 12.94 -8.51 10.14
N HIS A 25 14.24 -8.60 9.86
CA HIS A 25 15.15 -7.46 9.83
C HIS A 25 14.94 -6.50 8.64
N CYS A 26 14.07 -6.83 7.67
CA CYS A 26 13.83 -6.01 6.47
C CYS A 26 12.34 -5.85 6.10
N SER A 27 11.41 -5.91 7.06
CA SER A 27 9.99 -5.75 6.77
C SER A 27 9.60 -4.27 6.63
N MET A 28 9.85 -3.69 5.45
CA MET A 28 9.40 -2.35 5.08
C MET A 28 8.06 -2.40 4.32
N PRO A 29 7.18 -1.41 4.48
CA PRO A 29 5.94 -1.32 3.71
C PRO A 29 6.22 -1.13 2.21
N THR A 30 5.33 -1.65 1.38
CA THR A 30 5.33 -1.33 -0.05
C THR A 30 4.62 0.00 -0.29
N MET A 31 5.28 0.93 -1.00
CA MET A 31 4.68 2.21 -1.36
C MET A 31 4.10 2.17 -2.78
N ILE A 32 2.81 2.53 -2.91
CA ILE A 32 2.10 2.70 -4.18
C ILE A 32 1.91 4.18 -4.42
N ILE A 33 2.50 4.70 -5.52
CA ILE A 33 2.33 6.08 -5.96
C ILE A 33 1.38 6.10 -7.14
N CYS A 34 0.32 6.90 -7.07
CA CYS A 34 -0.68 6.98 -8.14
C CYS A 34 -1.29 8.39 -8.28
N PRO A 35 -2.00 8.68 -9.38
CA PRO A 35 -2.83 9.88 -9.46
C PRO A 35 -3.86 9.94 -8.32
N PRO A 36 -4.18 11.13 -7.77
CA PRO A 36 -5.10 11.26 -6.62
C PRO A 36 -6.45 10.57 -6.81
N CYS A 37 -6.99 10.57 -8.03
CA CYS A 37 -8.26 9.92 -8.36
C CYS A 37 -8.23 8.39 -8.25
N LEU A 38 -7.06 7.77 -8.19
CA LEU A 38 -6.90 6.31 -8.08
C LEU A 38 -6.64 5.82 -6.65
N ILE A 39 -6.43 6.71 -5.68
CA ILE A 39 -6.08 6.34 -4.29
C ILE A 39 -7.15 5.44 -3.67
N THR A 40 -8.41 5.86 -3.75
CA THR A 40 -9.55 5.11 -3.22
C THR A 40 -9.78 3.82 -4.00
N ASN A 41 -9.55 3.84 -5.31
CA ASN A 41 -9.66 2.66 -6.17
C ASN A 41 -8.62 1.60 -5.78
N TRP A 42 -7.36 1.97 -5.54
CA TRP A 42 -6.34 1.05 -5.04
C TRP A 42 -6.73 0.42 -3.72
N LYS A 43 -7.21 1.22 -2.76
CA LYS A 43 -7.67 0.70 -1.47
C LYS A 43 -8.82 -0.30 -1.66
N SER A 44 -9.79 0.01 -2.51
CA SER A 44 -10.91 -0.89 -2.80
C SER A 44 -10.47 -2.19 -3.47
N GLU A 45 -9.54 -2.13 -4.42
CA GLU A 45 -9.04 -3.31 -5.13
C GLU A 45 -8.22 -4.22 -4.22
N ILE A 46 -7.45 -3.65 -3.28
CA ILE A 46 -6.73 -4.41 -2.24
C ILE A 46 -7.74 -5.11 -1.33
N SER A 47 -8.75 -4.39 -0.81
CA SER A 47 -9.78 -5.00 0.04
C SER A 47 -10.62 -6.05 -0.67
N LYS A 48 -10.76 -5.97 -2.00
CA LYS A 48 -11.52 -6.92 -2.80
C LYS A 48 -10.74 -8.20 -3.11
N HIS A 49 -9.43 -8.11 -3.35
CA HIS A 49 -8.61 -9.22 -3.83
C HIS A 49 -7.69 -9.83 -2.77
N ALA A 50 -7.46 -9.14 -1.65
CA ALA A 50 -6.73 -9.67 -0.51
C ALA A 50 -7.70 -10.15 0.58
N GLN A 51 -7.40 -11.31 1.19
CA GLN A 51 -8.15 -11.77 2.35
C GLN A 51 -7.98 -10.78 3.52
N ALA A 52 -9.05 -10.62 4.31
CA ALA A 52 -9.03 -9.74 5.47
C ALA A 52 -7.86 -10.06 6.40
N GLY A 53 -7.05 -9.04 6.73
CA GLY A 53 -5.87 -9.17 7.60
C GLY A 53 -4.57 -9.57 6.89
N VAL A 54 -4.60 -9.97 5.61
CA VAL A 54 -3.39 -10.36 4.88
C VAL A 54 -2.59 -9.16 4.39
N LEU A 55 -3.27 -8.15 3.82
CA LEU A 55 -2.65 -6.90 3.37
C LEU A 55 -3.37 -5.72 4.02
N GLN A 56 -2.69 -5.03 4.90
CA GLN A 56 -3.17 -3.80 5.54
C GLN A 56 -2.67 -2.58 4.77
N ALA A 57 -3.60 -1.84 4.17
CA ALA A 57 -3.30 -0.66 3.36
C ALA A 57 -3.72 0.64 4.04
N LYS A 58 -2.83 1.63 4.06
CA LYS A 58 -3.08 2.99 4.54
C LYS A 58 -2.98 4.00 3.42
N ILE A 59 -3.90 4.98 3.42
CA ILE A 59 -3.81 6.13 2.54
C ILE A 59 -2.95 7.20 3.23
N TYR A 60 -1.88 7.59 2.56
CA TYR A 60 -1.02 8.71 2.90
C TYR A 60 -1.24 9.80 1.86
N HIS A 61 -2.31 10.59 2.06
CA HIS A 61 -2.65 11.72 1.19
C HIS A 61 -3.46 12.75 1.96
N GLY A 62 -3.32 14.02 1.56
CA GLY A 62 -4.07 15.14 2.11
C GLY A 62 -3.62 15.59 3.51
N PRO A 63 -4.43 16.40 4.22
CA PRO A 63 -4.05 17.02 5.50
C PRO A 63 -3.69 16.00 6.58
N THR A 64 -4.22 14.79 6.46
CA THR A 64 -3.99 13.68 7.39
C THR A 64 -2.59 13.05 7.28
N CYS A 65 -1.80 13.35 6.24
CA CYS A 65 -0.41 12.88 6.10
C CYS A 65 0.47 13.25 7.30
N HIS A 66 0.33 14.47 7.81
CA HIS A 66 1.18 14.98 8.89
C HIS A 66 0.93 14.32 10.24
N SER A 67 -0.15 13.54 10.38
CA SER A 67 -0.49 12.81 11.61
C SER A 67 0.12 11.41 11.71
N LEU A 68 0.66 10.87 10.61
CA LEU A 68 1.27 9.54 10.60
C LEU A 68 2.74 9.64 10.98
N SER A 69 3.07 9.08 12.15
CA SER A 69 4.46 8.88 12.58
C SER A 69 5.13 7.79 11.75
N GLU A 70 6.46 7.79 11.73
CA GLU A 70 7.26 6.74 11.08
C GLU A 70 6.90 5.35 11.63
N ALA A 71 6.77 5.22 12.95
CA ALA A 71 6.31 3.98 13.60
C ALA A 71 4.92 3.57 13.10
N GLY A 72 3.99 4.51 12.97
CA GLY A 72 2.64 4.24 12.46
C GLY A 72 2.61 3.86 10.98
N ILE A 73 3.61 4.26 10.18
CA ILE A 73 3.75 3.82 8.78
C ILE A 73 4.20 2.36 8.70
N LEU A 74 5.12 1.96 9.58
CA LEU A 74 5.66 0.59 9.64
C LEU A 74 4.64 -0.47 10.10
N GLU A 75 3.52 -0.06 10.68
CA GLU A 75 2.42 -0.97 11.06
C GLU A 75 1.63 -1.50 9.85
N TYR A 76 1.75 -0.87 8.69
CA TYR A 76 1.00 -1.25 7.49
C TYR A 76 1.88 -2.02 6.50
N ASP A 77 1.25 -2.81 5.65
CA ASP A 77 1.93 -3.52 4.55
C ASP A 77 2.06 -2.64 3.31
N ILE A 78 1.08 -1.75 3.10
CA ILE A 78 0.97 -0.93 1.90
C ILE A 78 0.65 0.51 2.28
N ILE A 79 1.43 1.44 1.73
CA ILE A 79 1.17 2.89 1.80
C ILE A 79 0.78 3.39 0.41
N ILE A 80 -0.41 3.98 0.29
CA ILE A 80 -0.92 4.54 -0.96
C ILE A 80 -0.82 6.06 -0.89
N THR A 81 -0.08 6.65 -1.81
CA THR A 81 0.16 8.10 -1.88
C THR A 81 0.02 8.62 -3.30
N SER A 82 0.11 9.95 -3.44
CA SER A 82 0.09 10.62 -4.73
C SER A 82 1.45 11.22 -5.09
N TYR A 83 1.69 11.42 -6.38
CA TYR A 83 2.89 12.11 -6.87
C TYR A 83 3.08 13.47 -6.18
N ASN A 84 2.02 14.27 -6.08
CA ASN A 84 2.08 15.59 -5.45
C ASN A 84 2.46 15.52 -3.97
N THR A 85 2.02 14.48 -3.27
CA THR A 85 2.28 14.30 -1.83
C THR A 85 3.74 13.96 -1.55
N ILE A 86 4.44 13.33 -2.50
CA ILE A 86 5.87 12.98 -2.35
C ILE A 86 6.78 14.19 -2.62
N THR A 87 6.31 15.14 -3.42
CA THR A 87 7.07 16.34 -3.78
C THR A 87 6.87 17.53 -2.83
N GLN A 88 5.96 17.40 -1.86
CA GLN A 88 5.67 18.41 -0.83
C GLN A 88 6.59 18.20 0.38
#